data_AF-W0BBU6-F1
#
_entry.id   AF-W0BBU6-F1
#
_cell.length_a   1.000
_cell.length_b   1.000
_cell.length_c   1.000
_cell.angle_alpha   90.00
_cell.angle_beta   90.00
_cell.angle_gamma   90.00
#
_symmetry.space_group_name_H-M   'P 1'
#
loop_
_entity.id
_entity.type
_entity.pdbx_description
1 polymer ?
#
loop_
_entity_poly.entity_id
_entity_poly.type
_entity_poly.pdbx_seq_one_letter_code
_entity_poly.pdbx_strand_id
1 'polypeptide(L)'
;MDSVRVCILLMDSLGIGESLDAVNYGDEGANTFAHIYQACQEGRADKPKLRQGPLRIPNLARVGLYHAAVASSGLKVLDLSTLAEPAGYYGYAVEQSLGKDTPSGHWELAGVPVLFAWGYFPEKYLVFLPN
;
A
#
# COMPACT_ATOMS: atom_id res chain seq x y z
N MET A 1 2.69 -16.41 -33.61
CA MET A 1 3.02 -16.25 -32.18
C MET A 1 1.94 -15.36 -31.62
N ASP A 2 1.00 -15.92 -30.86
CA ASP A 2 -0.03 -15.09 -30.22
C ASP A 2 0.67 -14.12 -29.28
N SER A 3 0.37 -12.83 -29.41
CA SER A 3 0.99 -11.77 -28.62
C SER A 3 0.53 -11.90 -27.17
N VAL A 4 1.41 -12.37 -26.30
CA VAL A 4 1.18 -12.38 -24.85
C VAL A 4 1.27 -10.93 -24.37
N ARG A 5 0.17 -10.44 -23.80
CA ARG A 5 0.09 -9.09 -23.24
C ARG A 5 0.04 -9.19 -21.72
N VAL A 6 0.79 -8.32 -21.06
CA VAL A 6 0.75 -8.14 -19.61
C VAL A 6 0.26 -6.73 -19.33
N CYS A 7 -0.72 -6.59 -18.43
CA CYS A 7 -1.22 -5.31 -17.95
C CYS A 7 -0.86 -5.19 -16.46
N ILE A 8 -0.13 -4.13 -16.11
CA ILE A 8 0.22 -3.81 -14.72
C ILE A 8 -0.71 -2.69 -14.26
N LEU A 9 -1.39 -2.90 -13.13
CA LEU A 9 -2.24 -1.91 -12.48
C LEU A 9 -1.61 -1.55 -11.14
N LEU A 10 -1.22 -0.29 -10.98
CA LEU A 10 -0.61 0.22 -9.75
C LEU A 10 -1.63 1.04 -8.97
N MET A 11 -1.85 0.67 -7.70
CA MET A 11 -2.63 1.45 -6.74
C MET A 11 -1.64 2.24 -5.88
N ASP A 12 -1.31 3.45 -6.33
CA ASP A 12 -0.32 4.30 -5.66
C ASP A 12 -0.70 4.52 -4.18
N SER A 13 0.29 4.46 -3.29
CA SER A 13 0.21 4.58 -1.83
C SER A 13 -0.59 3.51 -1.06
N LEU A 14 -1.12 2.48 -1.71
CA LEU A 14 -1.91 1.44 -1.03
C LEU A 14 -1.03 0.36 -0.38
N GLY A 15 -0.41 0.69 0.75
CA GLY A 15 0.32 -0.28 1.59
C GLY A 15 -0.62 -1.27 2.31
N ILE A 16 -0.17 -2.52 2.45
CA ILE A 16 -0.92 -3.62 3.10
C ILE A 16 -0.27 -4.10 4.42
N GLY A 17 0.66 -3.32 4.95
CA GLY A 17 1.42 -3.62 6.16
C GLY A 17 2.64 -2.72 6.25
N GLU A 18 3.21 -2.63 7.44
CA GLU A 18 4.52 -2.01 7.64
C GLU A 18 5.61 -2.94 7.11
N SER A 19 6.68 -2.37 6.57
CA SER A 19 7.88 -3.12 6.21
C SER A 19 8.75 -3.39 7.44
N LEU A 20 9.65 -4.36 7.38
CA LEU A 20 10.56 -4.71 8.48
C LEU A 20 11.49 -3.55 8.89
N ASP A 21 11.74 -2.62 7.97
CA ASP A 21 12.58 -1.44 8.15
C ASP A 21 11.77 -0.16 8.45
N ALA A 22 10.47 -0.27 8.75
CA ALA A 22 9.60 0.87 9.04
C ALA A 22 10.13 1.80 10.16
N VAL A 23 10.85 1.23 11.14
CA VAL A 23 11.53 1.98 12.21
C VAL A 23 12.54 3.01 11.67
N ASN A 24 13.19 2.73 10.55
CA ASN A 24 14.15 3.65 9.93
C ASN A 24 13.46 4.90 9.35
N TYR A 25 12.16 4.81 9.08
CA TYR A 25 11.36 5.87 8.47
C TYR A 25 10.32 6.48 9.43
N GLY A 26 10.25 6.00 10.67
CA GLY A 26 9.26 6.44 11.66
C GLY A 26 7.83 5.97 11.36
N ASP A 27 7.67 4.91 10.57
CA ASP A 27 6.37 4.42 10.08
C ASP A 27 5.91 3.13 10.81
N GLU A 28 6.38 2.89 12.03
CA GLU A 28 5.95 1.76 12.84
C GLU A 28 4.42 1.78 13.05
N GLY A 29 3.77 0.64 12.82
CA GLY A 29 2.33 0.46 12.83
C GLY A 29 1.60 0.93 11.56
N ALA A 30 2.31 1.38 10.52
CA ALA A 30 1.67 1.84 9.29
C ALA A 30 1.00 0.68 8.54
N ASN A 31 -0.32 0.76 8.35
CA ASN A 31 -1.05 -0.18 7.51
C ASN A 31 -2.24 0.52 6.84
N THR A 32 -2.00 1.10 5.66
CA THR A 32 -3.00 1.89 4.93
C THR A 32 -4.27 1.09 4.68
N PHE A 33 -4.15 -0.12 4.15
CA PHE A 33 -5.30 -0.97 3.85
C PHE A 33 -6.10 -1.33 5.10
N ALA A 34 -5.45 -1.75 6.19
CA ALA A 34 -6.13 -2.12 7.43
C ALA A 34 -6.84 -0.92 8.07
N HIS A 35 -6.18 0.24 8.13
CA HIS A 35 -6.78 1.44 8.69
C HIS A 35 -7.98 1.92 7.87
N ILE A 36 -7.92 1.83 6.53
CA ILE A 36 -9.08 2.08 5.67
C ILE A 36 -10.18 1.07 5.97
N TYR A 37 -9.88 -0.23 5.96
CA TYR A 37 -10.86 -1.28 6.23
C TYR A 37 -11.58 -1.06 7.56
N GLN A 38 -10.84 -0.81 8.63
CA GLN A 38 -11.39 -0.52 9.96
C GLN A 38 -12.25 0.75 9.98
N ALA A 39 -11.77 1.84 9.36
CA ALA A 39 -12.55 3.08 9.26
C ALA A 39 -13.87 2.90 8.51
N CYS A 40 -13.91 2.00 7.52
CA CYS A 40 -15.13 1.62 6.82
C CYS A 40 -16.08 0.80 7.70
N GLN A 41 -15.54 -0.20 8.41
CA GLN A 41 -16.33 -1.04 9.32
C GLN A 41 -16.99 -0.22 10.42
N GLU A 42 -16.29 0.79 10.93
CA GLU A 42 -16.76 1.69 12.00
C GLU A 42 -17.60 2.85 11.48
N GLY A 43 -17.86 2.94 10.16
CA GLY A 43 -18.62 4.03 9.54
C GLY A 43 -17.89 5.39 9.53
N ARG A 44 -16.66 5.48 10.06
CA ARG A 44 -15.85 6.72 10.06
C ARG A 44 -15.48 7.18 8.65
N ALA A 45 -15.47 6.28 7.68
CA ALA A 45 -15.20 6.58 6.28
C ALA A 45 -16.47 6.95 5.47
N ASP A 46 -17.64 7.03 6.10
CA ASP A 46 -18.89 7.33 5.42
C ASP A 46 -18.90 8.78 4.93
N LYS A 47 -19.30 8.96 3.66
CA LYS A 47 -19.36 10.25 3.00
C LYS A 47 -20.69 10.34 2.25
N PRO A 48 -21.58 11.29 2.61
CA PRO A 48 -22.89 11.42 1.97
C PRO A 48 -22.77 11.43 0.45
N LYS A 49 -23.60 10.61 -0.21
CA LYS A 49 -23.65 10.43 -1.68
C LYS A 49 -22.39 9.81 -2.33
N LEU A 50 -21.35 9.47 -1.57
CA LEU A 50 -20.13 8.85 -2.10
C LEU A 50 -19.98 7.40 -1.63
N ARG A 51 -20.10 7.15 -0.31
CA ARG A 51 -19.99 5.79 0.25
C ARG A 51 -20.63 5.70 1.64
N GLN A 52 -21.07 4.50 1.99
CA GLN A 52 -21.52 4.18 3.35
C GLN A 52 -21.24 2.73 3.71
N GLY A 53 -20.98 2.47 4.98
CA GLY A 53 -20.81 1.14 5.56
C GLY A 53 -19.49 0.44 5.19
N PRO A 54 -19.47 -0.91 5.28
CA PRO A 54 -18.29 -1.74 5.05
C PRO A 54 -17.56 -1.48 3.73
N LEU A 55 -16.24 -1.72 3.70
CA LEU A 55 -15.47 -1.66 2.47
C LEU A 55 -15.85 -2.82 1.53
N ARG A 56 -16.51 -2.52 0.41
CA ARG A 56 -16.95 -3.52 -0.57
C ARG A 56 -16.07 -3.48 -1.82
N ILE A 57 -15.10 -4.39 -1.88
CA ILE A 57 -14.16 -4.53 -3.02
C ILE A 57 -14.14 -5.98 -3.55
N PRO A 58 -15.29 -6.53 -4.00
CA PRO A 58 -15.43 -7.97 -4.30
C PRO A 58 -14.47 -8.46 -5.39
N ASN A 59 -14.11 -7.61 -6.35
CA ASN A 59 -13.16 -7.98 -7.41
C ASN A 59 -11.73 -8.12 -6.88
N LEU A 60 -11.29 -7.20 -6.01
CA LEU A 60 -9.97 -7.25 -5.39
C LEU A 60 -9.88 -8.39 -4.37
N ALA A 61 -10.96 -8.65 -3.65
CA ALA A 61 -11.11 -9.81 -2.77
C ALA A 61 -10.91 -11.12 -3.56
N ARG A 62 -11.61 -11.25 -4.70
CA ARG A 62 -11.56 -12.43 -5.57
C ARG A 62 -10.16 -12.72 -6.12
N VAL A 63 -9.32 -11.71 -6.33
CA VAL A 63 -7.93 -11.89 -6.80
C VAL A 63 -6.91 -12.00 -5.67
N GLY A 64 -7.35 -11.97 -4.40
CA GLY A 64 -6.50 -12.29 -3.26
C GLY A 64 -5.95 -11.10 -2.46
N LEU A 65 -6.47 -9.87 -2.62
CA LEU A 65 -5.96 -8.72 -1.86
C LEU A 65 -6.03 -8.92 -0.33
N TYR A 66 -7.13 -9.46 0.19
CA TYR A 66 -7.26 -9.73 1.62
C TYR A 66 -6.24 -10.80 2.10
N HIS A 67 -5.95 -11.80 1.27
CA HIS A 67 -4.97 -12.85 1.59
C HIS A 67 -3.55 -12.27 1.62
N ALA A 68 -3.20 -11.44 0.64
CA ALA A 68 -1.93 -10.71 0.62
C ALA A 68 -1.77 -9.81 1.85
N ALA A 69 -2.82 -9.07 2.22
CA ALA A 69 -2.78 -8.19 3.39
C ALA A 69 -2.58 -8.97 4.70
N VAL A 70 -3.30 -10.07 4.92
CA VAL A 70 -3.11 -10.92 6.10
C VAL A 70 -1.71 -11.54 6.11
N ALA A 71 -1.21 -12.00 4.95
CA ALA A 71 0.13 -12.55 4.84
C ALA A 71 1.23 -11.50 5.15
N SER A 72 1.05 -10.25 4.70
CA SER A 72 2.02 -9.18 4.88
C SER A 72 2.09 -8.67 6.32
N SER A 73 0.95 -8.54 7.00
CA SER A 73 0.86 -7.79 8.27
C SER A 73 0.36 -8.61 9.45
N GLY A 74 0.04 -9.89 9.26
CA GLY A 74 -0.48 -10.75 10.31
C GLY A 74 -1.83 -10.28 10.87
N LEU A 75 -2.56 -9.44 10.12
CA LEU A 75 -3.84 -8.86 10.53
C LEU A 75 -4.83 -9.94 10.95
N LYS A 76 -5.13 -10.00 12.26
CA LYS A 76 -6.19 -10.86 12.81
C LYS A 76 -7.61 -10.34 12.56
N VAL A 77 -7.73 -9.11 12.03
CA VAL A 77 -9.03 -8.45 11.78
C VAL A 77 -9.79 -9.03 10.58
N LEU A 78 -9.14 -9.86 9.76
CA LEU A 78 -9.76 -10.56 8.64
C LEU A 78 -9.72 -12.06 8.90
N ASP A 79 -10.88 -12.67 9.10
CA ASP A 79 -11.00 -14.12 9.15
C ASP A 79 -10.97 -14.69 7.74
N LEU A 80 -9.79 -15.18 7.33
CA LEU A 80 -9.59 -15.77 6.00
C LEU A 80 -10.51 -16.97 5.75
N SER A 81 -10.96 -17.68 6.80
CA SER A 81 -11.88 -18.82 6.63
C SER A 81 -13.26 -18.42 6.13
N THR A 82 -13.60 -17.13 6.24
CA THR A 82 -14.86 -16.56 5.72
C THR A 82 -14.74 -16.07 4.27
N LEU A 83 -13.54 -16.08 3.70
CA LEU A 83 -13.28 -15.65 2.34
C LEU A 83 -13.18 -16.87 1.42
N ALA A 84 -13.62 -16.69 0.17
CA ALA A 84 -13.39 -17.69 -0.87
C ALA A 84 -11.92 -17.72 -1.26
N GLU A 85 -11.45 -18.90 -1.69
CA GLU A 85 -10.13 -19.08 -2.29
C GLU A 85 -9.92 -18.11 -3.47
N PRO A 86 -8.76 -17.42 -3.54
CA PRO A 86 -8.48 -16.49 -4.64
C PRO A 86 -8.47 -17.19 -5.99
N ALA A 87 -9.05 -16.54 -7.00
CA ALA A 87 -9.05 -17.03 -8.37
C ALA A 87 -7.72 -16.84 -9.10
N GLY A 88 -6.70 -16.28 -8.43
CA GLY A 88 -5.39 -15.98 -8.99
C GLY A 88 -4.29 -16.02 -7.93
N TYR A 89 -3.04 -15.80 -8.36
CA TYR A 89 -1.90 -15.73 -7.45
C TYR A 89 -1.88 -14.42 -6.68
N TYR A 90 -1.48 -14.50 -5.41
CA TYR A 90 -1.35 -13.36 -4.52
C TYR A 90 -0.03 -13.46 -3.75
N GLY A 91 0.44 -12.31 -3.28
CA GLY A 91 1.65 -12.18 -2.49
C GLY A 91 1.83 -10.74 -2.04
N TYR A 92 2.91 -10.49 -1.30
CA TYR A 92 3.35 -9.15 -0.94
C TYR A 92 4.82 -8.99 -1.30
N ALA A 93 5.23 -7.76 -1.57
CA ALA A 93 6.62 -7.41 -1.84
C ALA A 93 7.14 -6.55 -0.69
N VAL A 94 8.43 -6.67 -0.41
CA VAL A 94 9.16 -5.82 0.53
C VAL A 94 10.12 -4.98 -0.30
N GLU A 95 9.95 -3.67 -0.24
CA GLU A 95 10.76 -2.71 -1.00
C GLU A 95 12.22 -2.80 -0.54
N GLN A 96 13.16 -2.81 -1.49
CA GLN A 96 14.60 -2.81 -1.23
C GLN A 96 15.21 -1.42 -1.33
N SER A 97 14.54 -0.50 -2.03
CA SER A 97 14.95 0.88 -2.19
C SER A 97 14.99 1.60 -0.84
N LEU A 98 15.97 2.49 -0.67
CA LEU A 98 16.17 3.26 0.56
C LEU A 98 15.27 4.51 0.65
N GLY A 99 14.53 4.82 -0.44
CA GLY A 99 13.58 5.92 -0.50
C GLY A 99 12.16 5.40 -0.51
N LYS A 100 11.26 6.08 0.21
CA LYS A 100 9.80 5.81 0.23
C LYS A 100 8.99 6.72 -0.70
N ASP A 101 9.67 7.34 -1.66
CA ASP A 101 9.08 8.26 -2.65
C ASP A 101 8.59 7.55 -3.91
N THR A 102 7.62 8.16 -4.59
CA THR A 102 6.99 7.63 -5.80
C THR A 102 8.00 7.19 -6.88
N PRO A 103 9.06 7.96 -7.21
CA PRO A 103 10.06 7.52 -8.18
C PRO A 103 10.79 6.23 -7.80
N SER A 104 11.21 6.10 -6.54
CA SER A 104 11.93 4.91 -6.05
C SER A 104 11.11 3.63 -6.27
N GLY A 105 9.86 3.62 -5.81
CA GLY A 105 8.99 2.45 -5.95
C GLY A 105 8.65 2.11 -7.42
N HIS A 106 8.47 3.12 -8.28
CA HIS A 106 8.22 2.89 -9.71
C HIS A 106 9.45 2.31 -10.42
N TRP A 107 10.66 2.75 -10.05
CA TRP A 107 11.91 2.24 -10.62
C TRP A 107 12.17 0.81 -10.16
N GLU A 108 11.93 0.49 -8.89
CA GLU A 108 12.08 -0.87 -8.37
C GLU A 108 11.10 -1.84 -9.04
N LEU A 109 9.85 -1.42 -9.25
CA LEU A 109 8.85 -2.22 -10.00
C LEU A 109 9.32 -2.54 -11.43
N ALA A 110 10.09 -1.64 -12.04
CA ALA A 110 10.68 -1.84 -13.36
C ALA A 110 12.01 -2.61 -13.33
N GLY A 111 12.48 -3.06 -12.15
CA GLY A 111 13.71 -3.82 -11.95
C GLY A 111 14.96 -2.98 -11.65
N VAL A 112 14.78 -1.72 -11.22
CA VAL A 112 15.87 -0.78 -10.92
C VAL A 112 15.75 -0.28 -9.48
N PRO A 113 16.23 -1.04 -8.47
CA PRO A 113 16.15 -0.61 -7.08
C PRO A 113 17.03 0.61 -6.80
N VAL A 114 16.50 1.57 -6.05
CA VAL A 114 17.17 2.81 -5.67
C VAL A 114 17.86 2.61 -4.32
N LEU A 115 19.09 2.11 -4.37
CA LEU A 115 19.89 1.78 -3.17
C LEU A 115 20.66 2.98 -2.60
N PHE A 116 20.23 4.21 -2.90
CA PHE A 116 20.82 5.45 -2.41
C PHE A 116 19.74 6.39 -1.88
N ALA A 117 20.08 7.25 -0.91
CA ALA A 117 19.16 8.24 -0.38
C ALA A 117 19.05 9.45 -1.33
N TRP A 118 17.82 9.90 -1.60
CA TRP A 118 17.59 11.15 -2.31
C TRP A 118 17.99 12.36 -1.48
N GLY A 119 18.33 13.45 -2.16
CA GLY A 119 18.41 14.77 -1.55
C GLY A 119 17.01 15.34 -1.35
N TYR A 120 16.60 15.57 -0.09
CA TYR A 120 15.37 16.28 0.24
C TYR A 120 15.68 17.71 0.68
N PHE A 121 14.74 18.64 0.45
CA PHE A 121 14.84 20.02 0.95
C PHE A 121 14.12 20.11 2.30
N PRO A 122 14.83 20.17 3.44
CA PRO A 122 14.19 20.39 4.74
C PRO A 122 13.50 21.76 4.77
N GLU A 123 12.38 21.86 5.49
CA GLU A 123 11.59 23.10 5.71
C GLU A 123 12.42 24.28 6.26
N LYS A 124 13.64 24.01 6.75
CA LYS A 124 14.46 24.94 7.53
C LYS A 124 15.20 26.01 6.72
N TYR A 125 14.94 26.16 5.42
CA TYR A 125 15.46 27.30 4.67
C TYR A 125 14.49 28.47 4.77
N LEU A 126 14.81 29.45 5.61
CA LEU A 126 14.20 30.78 5.57
C LEU A 126 14.52 31.40 4.20
N VAL A 127 13.60 31.33 3.25
CA VAL A 127 13.79 31.85 1.88
C VAL A 127 13.49 33.36 1.77
N PHE A 128 13.37 34.07 2.88
CA PHE A 128 13.17 35.52 2.86
C PHE A 128 14.14 36.20 3.82
N LEU A 129 15.09 36.96 3.25
CA LEU A 129 15.79 37.98 4.01
C LEU A 129 14.77 39.06 4.39
N PRO A 130 14.71 39.51 5.66
CA PRO A 130 13.82 40.61 6.04
C PRO A 130 14.25 41.89 5.30
N ASN A 131 13.28 42.57 4.68
CA ASN A 131 13.43 43.87 4.02
C ASN A 131 13.78 44.97 5.02
#